data_AF-A0A537FIU4-F1
#
_entry.id   AF-A0A537FIU4-F1
#
_cell.length_a   1.000
_cell.length_b   1.000
_cell.length_c   1.000
_cell.angle_alpha   90.00
_cell.angle_beta   90.00
_cell.angle_gamma   90.00
#
_symmetry.space_group_name_H-M   'P 1'
#
loop_
_entity.id
_entity.type
_entity.pdbx_description
1 polymer ?
#
loop_
_entity_poly.entity_id
_entity_poly.type
_entity_poly.pdbx_seq_one_letter_code
_entity_poly.pdbx_strand_id
1 'polypeptide(L)'
;MKAGGETRKYSWKLKKGESLVGEVTSDKKVWVYVLSISSLWDFQFESDFVPEWKAEGVCNASVSFKAPKTGRFHLLVTNEVGRDSGEEEFVMVRVRMRTER
;
A
#
# COMPACT_ATOMS: atom_id res chain seq x y z
N MET A 1 15.73 -10.49 7.79
CA MET A 1 15.94 -9.10 7.39
C MET A 1 16.10 -8.95 5.89
N LYS A 2 15.05 -8.36 5.32
CA LYS A 2 14.90 -7.69 4.03
C LYS A 2 13.41 -7.83 3.71
N ALA A 3 12.59 -6.95 4.26
CA ALA A 3 11.54 -6.34 3.45
C ALA A 3 12.25 -5.71 2.22
N GLY A 4 12.54 -6.56 1.23
CA GLY A 4 13.66 -6.39 0.30
C GLY A 4 13.29 -5.80 -1.06
N GLY A 5 12.05 -5.34 -1.21
CA GLY A 5 11.63 -4.54 -2.36
C GLY A 5 11.66 -3.05 -2.01
N GLU A 6 12.08 -2.22 -2.95
CA GLU A 6 11.80 -0.78 -2.88
C GLU A 6 10.28 -0.59 -2.68
N THR A 7 9.86 0.42 -1.94
CA THR A 7 8.44 0.64 -1.57
C THR A 7 8.07 2.10 -1.81
N ARG A 8 6.97 2.33 -2.53
CA ARG A 8 6.39 3.68 -2.67
C ARG A 8 5.28 3.90 -1.64
N LYS A 9 5.33 5.06 -0.98
CA LYS A 9 4.38 5.45 0.08
C LYS A 9 3.64 6.74 -0.29
N TYR A 10 2.32 6.70 -0.19
CA TYR A 10 1.43 7.85 -0.36
C TYR A 10 0.58 8.03 0.90
N SER A 11 0.23 9.26 1.27
CA SER A 11 -0.42 9.53 2.57
C SER A 11 -1.62 10.46 2.43
N TRP A 12 -2.69 10.15 3.14
CA TRP A 12 -3.89 10.98 3.24
C TRP A 12 -4.32 11.17 4.69
N LYS A 13 -4.92 12.33 4.98
CA LYS A 13 -5.72 12.53 6.19
C LYS A 13 -7.18 12.28 5.81
N LEU A 14 -7.82 11.32 6.48
CA LEU A 14 -9.23 10.96 6.26
C LEU A 14 -10.00 11.16 7.54
N LYS A 15 -11.25 11.63 7.44
CA LYS A 15 -12.22 11.61 8.53
C LYS A 15 -12.89 10.24 8.60
N LYS A 16 -13.39 9.88 9.78
CA LYS A 16 -14.25 8.69 9.93
C LYS A 16 -15.38 8.72 8.90
N GLY A 17 -15.48 7.66 8.10
CA GLY A 17 -16.49 7.51 7.07
C GLY A 17 -16.08 8.00 5.68
N GLU A 18 -15.04 8.81 5.54
CA GLU A 18 -14.49 9.18 4.22
C GLU A 18 -13.84 7.95 3.58
N SER A 19 -13.92 7.88 2.25
CA SER A 19 -13.36 6.78 1.47
C SER A 19 -12.13 7.24 0.69
N LEU A 20 -11.12 6.39 0.64
CA LEU A 20 -10.01 6.45 -0.30
C LEU A 20 -10.31 5.45 -1.43
N VAL A 21 -10.55 5.98 -2.63
CA VAL A 21 -10.88 5.16 -3.80
C VAL A 21 -9.92 5.47 -4.95
N GLY A 22 -9.67 4.47 -5.79
CA GLY A 22 -8.83 4.67 -6.96
C GLY A 22 -8.21 3.39 -7.49
N GLU A 23 -7.19 3.56 -8.31
CA GLU A 23 -6.52 2.47 -9.01
C GLU A 23 -5.00 2.57 -8.85
N VAL A 24 -4.40 1.41 -8.62
CA VAL A 24 -2.96 1.18 -8.75
C VAL A 24 -2.76 0.24 -9.92
N THR A 25 -1.91 0.63 -10.87
CA THR A 25 -1.56 -0.16 -12.05
C THR A 25 -0.06 -0.30 -12.14
N SER A 26 0.41 -1.49 -12.52
CA SER A 26 1.82 -1.82 -12.68
C SER A 26 2.05 -2.78 -13.85
N ASP A 27 3.23 -2.73 -14.43
CA ASP A 27 3.72 -3.65 -15.45
C ASP A 27 4.14 -5.02 -14.88
N LYS A 28 4.45 -5.10 -13.58
CA LYS A 28 4.74 -6.34 -12.85
C LYS A 28 3.78 -6.52 -11.67
N LYS A 29 3.86 -7.69 -11.02
CA LYS A 29 3.09 -7.98 -9.81
C LYS A 29 3.61 -7.16 -8.63
N VAL A 30 2.68 -6.51 -7.93
CA VAL A 30 2.93 -5.72 -6.73
C VAL A 30 2.01 -6.13 -5.60
N TRP A 31 2.39 -5.76 -4.40
CA TRP A 31 1.53 -5.78 -3.22
C TRP A 31 1.14 -4.35 -2.87
N VAL A 32 -0.16 -4.15 -2.63
CA VAL A 32 -0.77 -2.86 -2.33
C VAL A 32 -1.44 -2.94 -0.98
N TYR A 33 -1.10 -2.02 -0.09
CA TYR A 33 -1.63 -1.97 1.27
C TYR A 33 -2.17 -0.60 1.61
N VAL A 34 -3.29 -0.53 2.33
CA VAL A 34 -3.66 0.66 3.09
C VAL A 34 -3.37 0.39 4.56
N LEU A 35 -2.52 1.22 5.17
CA LEU A 35 -2.09 1.08 6.55
C LEU A 35 -2.52 2.30 7.37
N SER A 36 -2.92 2.07 8.61
CA SER A 36 -2.90 3.12 9.63
C SER A 36 -1.48 3.39 10.10
N ILE A 37 -1.28 4.43 10.91
CA ILE A 37 0.05 4.76 11.43
C ILE A 37 0.67 3.58 12.20
N SER A 38 -0.09 2.89 13.06
CA SER A 38 0.40 1.75 13.83
C SER A 38 0.83 0.60 12.93
N SER A 39 -0.01 0.23 11.95
CA SER A 39 0.29 -0.83 11.00
C SER A 39 1.50 -0.50 10.10
N LEU A 40 1.72 0.78 9.79
CA LEU A 40 2.93 1.24 9.10
C LEU A 40 4.19 1.04 9.96
N TRP A 41 4.12 1.33 11.26
CA TRP A 41 5.22 1.03 12.19
C TRP A 41 5.50 -0.47 12.18
N ASP A 42 4.47 -1.31 12.37
CA ASP A 42 4.65 -2.77 12.39
C ASP A 42 5.31 -3.30 11.10
N PHE A 43 4.89 -2.78 9.94
CA PHE A 43 5.49 -3.10 8.63
C PHE A 43 6.99 -2.74 8.55
N GLN A 44 7.39 -1.58 9.09
CA GLN A 44 8.77 -1.11 9.04
C GLN A 44 9.71 -1.88 9.97
N PHE A 45 9.20 -2.37 11.09
CA PHE A 45 9.97 -3.07 12.11
C PHE A 45 9.89 -4.60 11.98
N GLU A 46 9.56 -5.10 10.79
CA GLU A 46 9.43 -6.54 10.47
C GLU A 46 8.57 -7.30 11.50
N SER A 47 7.55 -6.63 12.05
CA SER A 47 6.55 -7.23 12.93
C SER A 47 5.32 -7.66 12.13
N ASP A 48 4.50 -8.54 12.70
CA ASP A 48 3.22 -8.94 12.09
C ASP A 48 2.28 -7.74 11.98
N PHE A 49 2.29 -7.08 10.82
CA PHE A 49 1.40 -5.96 10.54
C PHE A 49 0.05 -6.46 10.02
N VAL A 50 -1.02 -5.79 10.42
CA VAL A 50 -2.37 -6.03 9.89
C VAL A 50 -2.76 -4.83 9.04
N PRO A 51 -2.83 -4.95 7.70
CA PRO A 51 -3.27 -3.85 6.87
C PRO A 51 -4.76 -3.57 7.05
N GLU A 52 -5.15 -2.31 6.91
CA GLU A 52 -6.56 -1.89 6.89
C GLU A 52 -7.26 -2.37 5.60
N TRP A 53 -6.49 -2.52 4.52
CA TRP A 53 -6.90 -3.07 3.23
C TRP A 53 -5.69 -3.62 2.49
N LYS A 54 -5.84 -4.70 1.71
CA LYS A 54 -4.76 -5.28 0.92
C LYS A 54 -5.19 -5.86 -0.43
N ALA A 55 -4.26 -5.83 -1.39
CA ALA A 55 -4.29 -6.61 -2.62
C ALA A 55 -2.85 -7.05 -2.94
N GLU A 56 -2.62 -8.37 -3.02
CA GLU A 56 -1.28 -8.95 -3.13
C GLU A 56 -1.14 -9.75 -4.45
N GLY A 57 0.03 -9.69 -5.07
CA GLY A 57 0.37 -10.41 -6.29
C GLY A 57 -0.39 -9.93 -7.53
N VAL A 58 -0.76 -8.64 -7.58
CA VAL A 58 -1.61 -8.06 -8.63
C VAL A 58 -0.85 -7.08 -9.51
N CYS A 59 -1.20 -6.99 -10.80
CA CYS A 59 -0.77 -5.90 -11.67
C CYS A 59 -1.72 -4.69 -11.61
N ASN A 60 -2.97 -4.91 -11.20
CA ASN A 60 -4.00 -3.89 -11.09
C ASN A 60 -4.75 -4.06 -9.77
N ALA A 61 -4.97 -2.97 -9.04
CA ALA A 61 -5.70 -2.97 -7.79
C ALA A 61 -6.73 -1.84 -7.78
N SER A 62 -8.02 -2.18 -7.69
CA SER A 62 -9.10 -1.23 -7.44
C SER A 62 -9.25 -1.03 -5.94
N VAL A 63 -8.71 0.08 -5.44
CA VAL A 63 -8.74 0.42 -4.02
C VAL A 63 -10.09 1.03 -3.67
N SER A 64 -10.74 0.49 -2.64
CA SER A 64 -11.95 1.05 -2.04
C SER A 64 -11.89 0.85 -0.53
N PHE A 65 -11.31 1.82 0.16
CA PHE A 65 -11.11 1.79 1.61
C PHE A 65 -11.95 2.87 2.28
N LYS A 66 -12.76 2.52 3.29
CA LYS A 66 -13.52 3.47 4.10
C LYS A 66 -12.86 3.63 5.47
N ALA A 67 -12.50 4.86 5.84
CA ALA A 67 -11.78 5.13 7.08
C ALA A 67 -12.64 4.81 8.32
N PRO A 68 -12.23 3.87 9.18
CA PRO A 68 -13.00 3.52 10.38
C PRO A 68 -12.88 4.58 11.49
N LYS A 69 -11.83 5.39 11.43
CA LYS A 69 -11.51 6.47 12.37
C LYS A 69 -10.91 7.67 11.64
N THR A 70 -11.04 8.85 12.22
CA THR A 70 -10.32 10.03 11.73
C THR A 70 -8.83 9.86 11.99
N GLY A 71 -8.01 10.00 10.97
CA GLY A 71 -6.57 9.77 11.10
C GLY A 71 -5.80 9.89 9.80
N ARG A 72 -4.49 9.60 9.88
CA ARG A 72 -3.63 9.47 8.71
C ARG A 72 -3.57 8.01 8.29
N PHE A 73 -3.77 7.78 6.99
CA PHE A 73 -3.67 6.48 6.35
C PHE A 73 -2.65 6.54 5.22
N HIS A 74 -2.01 5.41 4.95
CA HIS A 74 -0.89 5.29 4.02
C HIS A 74 -1.18 4.22 3.00
N LEU A 75 -1.09 4.55 1.71
CA LEU A 75 -1.04 3.55 0.64
C LEU A 75 0.43 3.16 0.45
N LEU A 76 0.75 1.89 0.64
CA LEU A 76 2.04 1.32 0.25
C LEU A 76 1.87 0.51 -1.03
N VAL A 77 2.83 0.65 -1.93
CA VAL A 77 3.01 -0.22 -3.09
C VAL A 77 4.43 -0.77 -3.01
N THR A 78 4.56 -2.08 -2.91
CA THR A 78 5.84 -2.78 -2.83
C THR A 78 5.92 -3.85 -3.91
N ASN A 79 7.12 -4.14 -4.39
CA ASN A 79 7.34 -5.25 -5.30
C ASN A 79 6.94 -6.56 -4.61
N GLU A 80 6.46 -7.54 -5.38
CA GLU A 80 6.33 -8.90 -4.87
C GLU A 80 7.73 -9.38 -4.40
N VAL A 81 7.87 -9.72 -3.12
CA VAL A 81 9.16 -10.14 -2.56
C VAL A 81 9.46 -11.57 -3.03
N GLY A 82 10.02 -11.70 -4.23
CA GLY A 82 10.67 -12.92 -4.69
C GLY A 82 12.06 -13.02 -4.08
N ARG A 83 12.44 -14.21 -3.59
CA ARG A 83 13.76 -14.48 -2.97
C ARG A 83 14.98 -14.19 -3.86
N ASP A 84 14.79 -13.91 -5.15
CA ASP A 84 15.87 -13.88 -6.16
C ASP A 84 16.04 -12.56 -6.92
N SER A 85 15.33 -11.48 -6.59
CA SER A 85 15.53 -10.20 -7.29
C SER A 85 16.69 -9.42 -6.66
N GLY A 86 17.92 -9.73 -7.09
CA GLY A 86 19.04 -8.80 -6.94
C GLY A 86 18.68 -7.45 -7.56
N GLU A 87 19.03 -6.35 -6.89
CA GLU A 87 18.87 -4.94 -7.31
C GLU A 87 17.93 -4.68 -8.50
N GLU A 88 16.67 -5.11 -8.40
CA GLU A 88 15.67 -4.77 -9.41
C GLU A 88 15.15 -3.36 -9.11
N GLU A 89 15.26 -2.47 -10.10
CA GLU A 89 14.61 -1.17 -10.10
C GLU A 89 13.12 -1.34 -9.73
N PHE A 90 12.58 -0.44 -8.88
CA PHE A 90 11.17 -0.48 -8.52
C PHE A 90 10.29 -0.44 -9.77
N VAL A 91 9.29 -1.31 -9.77
CA VAL A 91 8.44 -1.51 -10.94
C VAL A 91 7.68 -0.24 -11.31
N MET A 92 7.37 -0.08 -12.58
CA MET A 92 6.64 1.11 -13.00
C MET A 92 5.23 1.03 -12.42
N VAL A 93 4.88 1.99 -11.57
CA VAL A 93 3.53 2.09 -11.01
C VAL A 93 2.89 3.43 -11.34
N ARG A 94 1.62 3.37 -11.71
CA ARG A 94 0.74 4.54 -11.82
C ARG A 94 -0.34 4.43 -10.75
N VAL A 95 -0.40 5.46 -9.91
CA VAL A 95 -1.32 5.55 -8.77
C VAL A 95 -2.28 6.71 -9.04
N ARG A 96 -3.58 6.43 -9.08
CA ARG A 96 -4.65 7.42 -9.27
C ARG A 96 -5.66 7.27 -8.15
N MET A 97 -5.58 8.17 -7.17
CA MET A 97 -6.38 8.09 -5.95
C MET A 97 -7.16 9.39 -5.72
N ARG A 98 -8.35 9.27 -5.15
CA ARG A 98 -9.14 10.41 -4.66
C ARG A 98 -9.82 10.08 -3.33
N THR A 99 -10.23 11.13 -2.63
CA THR A 99 -11.02 11.03 -1.41
C THR A 99 -12.49 11.31 -1.71
N GLU A 100 -13.39 10.50 -1.17
CA GLU A 100 -14.84 10.67 -1.27
C GLU A 100 -15.46 10.79 0.14
N ARG A 101 -16.63 11.43 0.22
CA ARG A 101 -17.37 11.67 1.47
C ARG A 101 -18.67 10.89 1.49
#